data_AF-A0A136JGU0-F1
#
_entry.id   AF-A0A136JGU0-F1
#
_cell.length_a   1.000
_cell.length_b   1.000
_cell.length_c   1.000
_cell.angle_alpha   90.00
_cell.angle_beta   90.00
_cell.angle_gamma   90.00
#
_symmetry.space_group_name_H-M   'P 1'
#
loop_
_entity.id
_entity.type
_entity.pdbx_description
1 polymer ?
#
loop_
_entity_poly.entity_id
_entity_poly.type
_entity_poly.pdbx_seq_one_letter_code
_entity_poly.pdbx_strand_id
1 'polypeptide(L)'
;MMDFTRIPQGMYRCDFPECANRRPFKRQEHLKRHKETKHKLDGVIFSCPFCSKTFNRRDNYRSHLLLHTKKDRTISRTRYDPRALALYDEEMRNTKHRNFL
;
A
#
# COMPACT_ATOMS: atom_id res chain seq x y z
N MET A 1 -2.77 -20.34 -35.36
CA MET A 1 -3.62 -20.32 -34.15
C MET A 1 -2.95 -21.23 -33.14
N MET A 2 -2.51 -20.89 -31.92
CA MET A 2 -2.54 -19.66 -31.12
C MET A 2 -1.12 -19.43 -30.55
N ASP A 3 -0.60 -18.21 -30.61
CA ASP A 3 0.70 -17.85 -30.04
C ASP A 3 0.58 -17.72 -28.52
N PHE A 4 0.85 -18.81 -27.81
CA PHE A 4 0.97 -18.79 -26.36
C PHE A 4 2.32 -18.15 -26.00
N THR A 5 2.34 -16.82 -25.89
CA THR A 5 3.47 -16.06 -25.33
C THR A 5 3.88 -16.65 -23.98
N ARG A 6 4.88 -17.55 -23.99
CA ARG A 6 5.43 -18.19 -22.80
C ARG A 6 5.97 -17.10 -21.89
N ILE A 7 5.32 -16.90 -20.74
CA ILE A 7 5.79 -15.96 -19.72
C ILE A 7 7.02 -16.59 -19.08
N PRO A 8 8.21 -15.95 -19.16
CA PRO A 8 9.41 -16.49 -18.54
C PRO A 8 9.23 -16.62 -17.02
N GLN A 9 9.77 -17.70 -16.46
CA GLN A 9 9.74 -18.02 -15.03
C GLN A 9 10.20 -16.81 -14.20
N GLY A 10 9.38 -16.37 -13.23
CA GLY A 10 9.67 -15.21 -12.38
C GLY A 10 8.97 -13.90 -12.76
N MET A 11 8.13 -13.88 -13.80
CA MET A 11 7.29 -12.74 -14.16
C MET A 11 5.79 -12.99 -13.89
N TYR A 12 5.12 -12.01 -13.26
CA TYR A 12 3.74 -12.11 -12.81
C TYR A 12 2.85 -11.12 -13.58
N ARG A 13 1.77 -11.56 -14.22
CA ARG A 13 0.85 -10.68 -14.97
C ARG A 13 -0.48 -10.51 -14.25
N CYS A 14 -1.13 -9.37 -14.46
CA CYS A 14 -2.51 -9.19 -14.05
C CYS A 14 -3.44 -9.94 -15.02
N ASP A 15 -4.39 -10.66 -14.47
CA ASP A 15 -5.40 -11.49 -15.14
C ASP A 15 -6.78 -10.83 -15.20
N PHE A 16 -6.92 -9.60 -14.68
CA PHE A 16 -8.20 -8.92 -14.66
C PHE A 16 -8.57 -8.43 -16.08
N PRO A 17 -9.76 -8.79 -16.62
CA PRO A 17 -10.09 -8.66 -18.05
C PRO A 17 -9.84 -7.27 -18.63
N GLU A 18 -10.21 -6.23 -17.89
CA GLU A 18 -10.10 -4.82 -18.33
C GLU A 18 -8.92 -4.07 -17.67
N CYS A 19 -7.88 -4.79 -17.22
CA CYS A 19 -6.75 -4.14 -16.57
C CYS A 19 -5.87 -3.37 -17.55
N ALA A 20 -5.85 -2.03 -17.45
CA ALA A 20 -4.97 -1.18 -18.24
C ALA A 20 -3.47 -1.53 -18.14
N ASN A 21 -3.03 -2.22 -17.08
CA ASN A 21 -1.63 -2.63 -16.94
C ASN A 21 -1.36 -4.00 -17.57
N ARG A 22 -0.77 -3.98 -18.77
CA ARG A 22 -0.35 -5.18 -19.51
C ARG A 22 1.11 -5.60 -19.25
N ARG A 23 1.89 -4.81 -18.49
CA ARG A 23 3.31 -5.11 -18.25
C ARG A 23 3.47 -6.14 -17.13
N PRO A 24 4.38 -7.13 -17.28
CA PRO A 24 4.64 -8.09 -16.22
C PRO A 24 5.37 -7.45 -15.04
N PHE A 25 5.01 -7.87 -13.83
CA PHE A 25 5.70 -7.56 -12.59
C PHE A 25 6.83 -8.55 -12.35
N LYS A 26 7.98 -8.06 -11.87
CA LYS A 26 9.13 -8.91 -11.51
C LYS A 26 8.97 -9.67 -10.17
N ARG A 27 7.98 -9.29 -9.35
CA ARG A 27 7.76 -9.84 -8.00
C ARG A 27 6.28 -10.10 -7.77
N GLN A 28 5.95 -11.23 -7.14
CA GLN A 28 4.56 -11.60 -6.83
C GLN A 28 3.89 -10.57 -5.92
N GLU A 29 4.62 -10.06 -4.92
CA GLU A 29 4.13 -9.02 -4.01
C GLU A 29 3.65 -7.76 -4.75
N HIS A 30 4.35 -7.36 -5.81
CA HIS A 30 3.96 -6.20 -6.62
C HIS A 30 2.67 -6.48 -7.40
N LEU A 31 2.50 -7.69 -7.95
CA LEU A 31 1.24 -8.08 -8.59
C LEU A 31 0.10 -8.12 -7.56
N LYS A 32 0.31 -8.72 -6.38
CA LYS A 32 -0.70 -8.77 -5.32
C LYS A 32 -1.19 -7.37 -4.95
N ARG A 33 -0.24 -6.46 -4.67
CA ARG A 33 -0.53 -5.05 -4.37
C ARG A 33 -1.25 -4.34 -5.52
N HIS A 34 -0.87 -4.61 -6.76
CA HIS A 34 -1.56 -4.08 -7.94
C HIS A 34 -3.03 -4.50 -7.95
N LYS A 35 -3.32 -5.80 -7.76
CA LYS A 35 -4.70 -6.30 -7.72
C LYS A 35 -5.48 -5.68 -6.56
N GLU A 36 -4.89 -5.62 -5.36
CA GLU A 36 -5.53 -5.01 -4.18
C GLU A 36 -5.89 -3.52 -4.38
N THR A 37 -5.05 -2.76 -5.09
CA THR A 37 -5.24 -1.31 -5.24
C THR A 37 -6.03 -0.90 -6.47
N LYS A 38 -6.16 -1.77 -7.47
CA LYS A 38 -6.79 -1.45 -8.77
C LYS A 38 -8.05 -2.25 -9.06
N HIS A 39 -8.18 -3.44 -8.50
CA HIS A 39 -9.27 -4.38 -8.84
C HIS A 39 -10.15 -4.77 -7.66
N LYS A 40 -9.78 -4.39 -6.42
CA LYS A 40 -10.63 -4.62 -5.26
C LYS A 40 -11.76 -3.59 -5.24
N LEU A 41 -13.00 -4.05 -5.37
CA LEU A 41 -14.22 -3.22 -5.37
C LEU A 41 -14.36 -2.47 -4.03
N ASP A 42 -14.22 -3.16 -2.90
CA ASP A 42 -14.23 -2.60 -1.55
C ASP A 42 -12.80 -2.29 -1.07
N GLY A 43 -12.14 -1.36 -1.76
CA GLY A 43 -10.80 -0.91 -1.41
C GLY A 43 -10.74 -0.39 0.03
N VAL A 44 -9.82 -0.94 0.83
CA VAL A 44 -9.61 -0.42 2.20
C VAL A 44 -8.96 0.94 2.11
N ILE A 45 -9.65 1.97 2.61
CA ILE A 45 -9.12 3.32 2.75
C ILE A 45 -8.66 3.52 4.19
N PHE A 46 -7.42 3.97 4.34
CA PHE A 46 -6.83 4.36 5.61
C PHE A 46 -6.86 5.89 5.72
N SER A 47 -7.75 6.41 6.55
CA SER A 47 -7.88 7.85 6.79
C SER A 47 -7.00 8.29 7.95
N CYS A 48 -6.29 9.41 7.79
CA CYS A 48 -5.56 10.02 8.89
C CYS A 48 -6.54 10.74 9.83
N PRO A 49 -6.53 10.48 11.15
CA PRO A 49 -7.37 11.23 12.08
C PRO A 49 -6.82 12.63 12.39
N PHE A 50 -5.58 12.92 12.00
CA PHE A 50 -4.89 14.19 12.28
C PHE A 50 -4.89 15.15 11.09
N CYS A 51 -5.34 14.71 9.91
CA CYS A 51 -5.51 15.57 8.72
C CYS A 51 -6.43 14.92 7.68
N SER A 52 -6.85 15.66 6.65
CA SER A 52 -7.77 15.16 5.62
C SER A 52 -7.15 14.20 4.58
N LYS A 53 -5.97 13.61 4.85
CA LYS A 53 -5.31 12.70 3.91
C LYS A 53 -5.82 11.27 4.07
N THR A 54 -6.08 10.63 2.93
CA THR A 54 -6.50 9.24 2.82
C THR A 54 -5.50 8.44 1.99
N PHE A 55 -5.33 7.17 2.33
CA PHE A 55 -4.38 6.27 1.67
C PHE A 55 -5.07 4.96 1.31
N ASN A 56 -4.82 4.44 0.12
CA ASN A 56 -5.29 3.10 -0.31
C ASN A 56 -4.27 1.99 0.01
N ARG A 57 -3.22 2.33 0.76
CA ARG A 57 -2.07 1.48 1.06
C ARG A 57 -1.64 1.71 2.50
N ARG A 58 -1.58 0.62 3.27
CA ARG A 58 -1.31 0.69 4.71
C ARG A 58 0.13 1.14 5.03
N ASP A 59 1.11 0.75 4.22
CA ASP A 59 2.50 1.19 4.37
C ASP A 59 2.66 2.70 4.15
N ASN A 60 1.95 3.24 3.15
CA ASN A 60 1.89 4.69 2.92
C ASN A 60 1.23 5.41 4.11
N TYR A 61 0.12 4.87 4.63
CA TYR A 61 -0.57 5.41 5.79
C TYR A 61 0.33 5.49 7.03
N ARG A 62 1.05 4.42 7.34
CA ARG A 62 1.99 4.38 8.49
C ARG A 62 3.15 5.33 8.33
N SER A 63 3.74 5.35 7.13
CA SER A 63 4.82 6.29 6.82
C SER A 63 4.35 7.73 7.01
N HIS A 64 3.08 8.01 6.69
CA HIS A 64 2.46 9.30 6.93
C HIS A 64 2.21 9.58 8.42
N LEU A 65 1.72 8.63 9.22
CA LEU A 65 1.58 8.78 10.67
C LEU A 65 2.92 9.14 11.34
N LEU A 66 4.01 8.52 10.90
CA LEU A 66 5.38 8.84 11.35
C LEU A 66 5.79 10.28 11.02
N LEU A 67 5.18 10.94 10.03
CA LEU A 67 5.45 12.35 9.76
C LEU A 67 4.82 13.26 10.83
N HIS A 68 3.64 12.89 11.33
CA HIS A 68 2.99 13.63 12.42
C HIS A 68 3.78 13.54 13.73
N THR A 69 4.61 12.52 13.94
CA THR A 69 5.41 12.40 15.19
C THR A 69 6.67 13.29 15.19
N LYS A 70 7.02 13.92 14.06
CA LYS A 70 8.26 14.69 13.92
C LYS A 70 7.97 16.18 13.99
N LYS A 71 8.53 16.84 15.01
CA LYS A 71 8.35 18.28 15.27
C LYS A 71 9.05 19.18 14.25
N ASP A 72 10.15 18.69 13.67
CA ASP A 72 11.04 19.51 12.85
C ASP A 72 11.29 18.85 11.49
N ARG A 73 10.48 19.24 10.50
CA ARG A 73 10.71 18.86 9.11
C ARG A 73 10.47 20.06 8.22
N THR A 74 11.56 20.75 7.89
CA THR A 74 11.64 21.81 6.87
C THR A 74 11.02 21.42 5.50
N ILE A 75 10.84 20.13 5.24
CA ILE A 75 10.32 19.59 3.97
C ILE A 75 8.90 18.99 4.11
N SER A 76 8.43 18.67 5.32
CA SER A 76 7.16 17.95 5.50
C SER A 76 5.99 18.94 5.62
N ARG A 77 5.06 18.89 4.66
CA ARG A 77 3.77 19.60 4.75
C ARG A 77 2.81 19.01 5.81
N THR A 78 3.27 18.03 6.59
CA THR A 78 2.46 17.34 7.60
C THR A 78 2.73 17.98 8.95
N ARG A 79 1.68 18.54 9.59
CA ARG A 79 1.78 19.18 10.90
C ARG A 79 2.11 18.14 11.97
N TYR A 80 2.97 18.49 12.92
CA TYR A 80 3.21 17.66 14.10
C TYR A 80 1.92 17.45 14.91
N ASP A 81 1.66 16.22 15.35
CA ASP A 81 0.62 15.87 16.33
C ASP A 81 1.18 14.81 17.30
N PRO A 82 1.28 15.10 18.61
CA PRO A 82 1.82 14.16 19.60
C PRO A 82 0.99 12.87 19.72
N ARG A 83 -0.31 12.91 19.43
CA ARG A 83 -1.21 11.74 19.52
C ARG A 83 -0.92 10.73 18.40
N ALA A 84 -0.24 11.15 17.33
CA ALA A 84 0.10 10.27 16.22
C ALA A 84 1.10 9.17 16.58
N LEU A 85 1.90 9.36 17.65
CA LEU A 85 2.88 8.36 18.09
C LEU A 85 2.19 7.08 18.58
N ALA A 86 1.18 7.21 19.44
CA ALA A 86 0.43 6.08 19.96
C ALA A 86 -0.25 5.28 18.84
N LEU A 87 -0.88 5.97 17.89
CA LEU A 87 -1.52 5.32 16.74
C LEU A 87 -0.51 4.64 15.82
N TYR A 88 0.65 5.27 15.58
CA TYR A 88 1.73 4.66 14.79
C TYR A 88 2.25 3.37 15.44
N ASP A 89 2.48 3.38 16.76
CA ASP A 89 2.99 2.22 17.49
C ASP A 89 1.98 1.06 17.50
N GLU A 90 0.69 1.36 17.69
CA GLU A 90 -0.40 0.38 17.59
C GLU A 90 -0.45 -0.27 16.19
N GLU A 91 -0.40 0.55 15.15
CA GLU A 91 -0.37 0.08 13.77
C GLU A 91 0.83 -0.83 13.48
N MET A 92 2.00 -0.53 14.05
CA MET A 92 3.20 -1.35 13.90
C MET A 92 3.07 -2.70 14.59
N ARG A 93 2.48 -2.77 15.80
CA ARG A 93 2.20 -4.03 16.51
C ARG A 93 1.24 -4.94 15.73
N ASN A 94 0.20 -4.37 15.13
CA ASN A 94 -0.80 -5.12 14.37
C ASN A 94 -0.21 -5.79 13.11
N THR A 95 0.86 -5.24 12.53
CA THR A 95 1.54 -5.83 11.36
C THR A 95 2.17 -7.19 11.63
N LYS A 96 2.76 -7.34 12.82
CA LYS A 96 3.55 -8.52 13.18
C LYS A 96 2.69 -9.79 13.31
N HIS A 97 1.37 -9.61 13.43
CA HIS A 97 0.41 -10.70 13.64
C HIS A 97 -0.26 -11.21 12.34
N ARG A 98 0.08 -10.67 11.15
CA ARG A 98 -0.58 -11.03 9.87
C ARG A 98 0.18 -12.03 9.00
N ASN A 99 1.13 -12.78 9.55
CA ASN A 99 1.98 -13.73 8.80
C ASN A 99 1.68 -15.22 9.05
N PHE A 100 0.51 -15.59 9.58
CA PHE A 100 0.09 -16.99 9.70
C PHE A 100 -1.42 -17.16 9.48
N LEU A 101 -1.84 -17.17 8.21
CA LEU A 101 -2.97 -17.93 7.68
C LEU A 101 -2.69 -18.22 6.19
#